data_AF-A0A2H0D9J1-F1
#
_entry.id   AF-A0A2H0D9J1-F1
#
_cell.length_a   1.000
_cell.length_b   1.000
_cell.length_c   1.000
_cell.angle_alpha   90.00
_cell.angle_beta   90.00
_cell.angle_gamma   90.00
#
_symmetry.space_group_name_H-M   'P 1'
#
loop_
_entity.id
_entity.type
_entity.pdbx_description
1 polymer ?
#
loop_
_entity_poly.entity_id
_entity_poly.type
_entity_poly.pdbx_seq_one_letter_code
_entity_poly.pdbx_strand_id
1 'polypeptide(L)'
;MPLKSLFIFLIVFLIDSNVSRASDPVDLRILVDVSGSMKKNDPKHLRRPAVKLMTGMLPEDAFAGISLFGEEVSSLIPATKANQKWKKNAREAASRIHDNDKFTNMGAALESAIKSWESAGKGNKKLKRMAVLLTDGMVDISKDAEVNKVERERIQNQLIPRLQSLNAKVYTIALSDGADKELLAQISNSTNAWFESVKNADDLEKVFLKIFEQSVPVPSLPISDNRFKIDPSVKEYTALIFKKGSEAIQLIDPDGKIYEAESISSNLTWFQDENFDLVTFKNPKSGEWSIVGPVDPSNRVLVVSDLKLKINNDELPAAILGGDELIFKVSLTEKDIPISRPTFLKLVTFLGTISSNPDINEELFLEDQGKDGDEKAGDGIYSAKFVAAK
;
A
#
# COMPACT_ATOMS: atom_id res chain seq x y z
N MET A 1 -26.85 -11.69 -34.67
CA MET A 1 -25.74 -10.77 -34.39
C MET A 1 -25.55 -10.73 -32.88
N PRO A 2 -24.45 -11.29 -32.32
CA PRO A 2 -24.28 -11.31 -30.88
C PRO A 2 -23.89 -9.91 -30.40
N LEU A 3 -24.57 -9.46 -29.35
CA LEU A 3 -24.31 -8.26 -28.57
C LEU A 3 -22.85 -8.33 -28.07
N LYS A 4 -21.98 -7.44 -28.54
CA LYS A 4 -20.65 -7.27 -27.95
C LYS A 4 -20.84 -6.56 -26.61
N SER A 5 -20.60 -7.27 -25.51
CA SER A 5 -20.53 -6.67 -24.17
C SER A 5 -19.47 -5.57 -24.16
N LEU A 6 -19.93 -4.33 -24.02
CA LEU A 6 -19.10 -3.16 -23.78
C LEU A 6 -18.72 -3.16 -22.29
N PHE A 7 -17.52 -3.63 -21.97
CA PHE A 7 -16.94 -3.44 -20.64
C PHE A 7 -16.44 -2.00 -20.53
N ILE A 8 -17.19 -1.15 -19.83
CA ILE A 8 -16.75 0.20 -19.45
C ILE A 8 -15.87 0.03 -18.21
N PHE A 9 -14.57 0.25 -18.36
CA PHE A 9 -13.64 0.38 -17.24
C PHE A 9 -13.76 1.82 -16.71
N LEU A 10 -14.57 2.02 -15.67
CA LEU A 10 -14.66 3.31 -14.99
C LEU A 10 -13.61 3.33 -13.88
N ILE A 11 -12.45 3.94 -14.12
CA ILE A 11 -11.48 4.26 -13.07
C ILE A 11 -11.75 5.69 -12.63
N VAL A 12 -12.52 5.85 -11.56
CA VAL A 12 -12.74 7.16 -10.92
C VAL A 12 -11.54 7.44 -10.01
N PHE A 13 -10.67 8.37 -10.42
CA PHE A 13 -9.70 8.97 -9.52
C PHE A 13 -10.32 10.24 -8.94
N LEU A 14 -10.75 10.20 -7.68
CA LEU A 14 -11.01 11.42 -6.90
C LEU A 14 -9.64 12.02 -6.55
N ILE A 15 -9.29 13.11 -7.21
CA ILE A 15 -8.02 13.79 -7.02
C ILE A 15 -8.19 14.80 -5.88
N ASP A 16 -7.96 14.35 -4.65
CA ASP A 16 -7.31 15.24 -3.67
C ASP A 16 -5.93 15.61 -4.25
N SER A 17 -5.33 16.73 -3.86
CA SER A 17 -4.10 17.33 -4.45
C SER A 17 -2.82 16.44 -4.49
N ASN A 18 -2.93 15.13 -4.29
CA ASN A 18 -1.95 14.11 -4.57
C ASN A 18 -2.35 13.30 -5.82
N VAL A 19 -2.19 13.92 -7.00
CA VAL A 19 -2.18 13.20 -8.29
C VAL A 19 -1.24 12.00 -8.19
N SER A 20 -1.72 10.82 -8.60
CA SER A 20 -0.95 9.57 -8.62
C SER A 20 0.18 9.67 -9.65
N ARG A 21 1.28 10.27 -9.19
CA ARG A 21 2.62 10.30 -9.79
C ARG A 21 3.12 8.87 -9.96
N ALA A 22 4.10 8.63 -10.84
CA ALA A 22 4.88 7.38 -10.81
C ALA A 22 5.18 7.03 -9.34
N SER A 23 4.65 5.89 -8.85
CA SER A 23 4.51 5.55 -7.42
C SER A 23 5.70 6.07 -6.60
N ASP A 24 5.49 7.19 -5.90
CA ASP A 24 6.47 7.73 -4.97
C ASP A 24 6.96 6.60 -4.05
N PRO A 25 8.28 6.35 -3.97
CA PRO A 25 8.80 5.20 -3.27
C PRO A 25 8.34 5.21 -1.81
N VAL A 26 7.74 4.10 -1.38
CA VAL A 26 7.24 3.93 -0.02
C VAL A 26 8.39 3.59 0.91
N ASP A 27 8.41 4.19 2.09
CA ASP A 27 9.36 3.89 3.16
C ASP A 27 8.61 3.48 4.45
N LEU A 28 8.43 2.17 4.63
CA LEU A 28 7.60 1.56 5.66
C LEU A 28 8.40 1.16 6.91
N ARG A 29 7.89 1.46 8.09
CA ARG A 29 8.40 0.98 9.39
C ARG A 29 7.32 0.14 10.06
N ILE A 30 7.57 -1.15 10.25
CA ILE A 30 6.67 -2.03 10.99
C ILE A 30 7.16 -2.11 12.43
N LEU A 31 6.38 -1.57 13.36
CA LEU A 31 6.69 -1.51 14.77
C LEU A 31 5.82 -2.53 15.49
N VAL A 32 6.44 -3.55 16.08
CA VAL A 32 5.75 -4.69 16.67
C VAL A 32 6.02 -4.73 18.16
N ASP A 33 4.96 -4.57 18.95
CA ASP A 33 5.00 -4.69 20.40
C ASP A 33 5.37 -6.12 20.80
N VAL A 34 6.32 -6.30 21.71
CA VAL A 34 6.76 -7.62 22.24
C VAL A 34 6.68 -7.69 23.77
N SER A 35 5.87 -6.82 24.38
CA SER A 35 5.58 -6.81 25.81
C SER A 35 4.86 -8.07 26.29
N GLY A 36 4.93 -8.32 27.60
CA GLY A 36 4.39 -9.50 28.25
C GLY A 36 2.86 -9.54 28.27
N SER A 37 2.19 -8.37 28.19
CA SER A 37 0.74 -8.29 28.06
C SER A 37 0.24 -8.91 26.75
N MET A 38 1.09 -8.98 25.72
CA MET A 38 0.80 -9.66 24.46
C MET A 38 0.52 -11.16 24.64
N LYS A 39 0.98 -11.82 25.69
CA LYS A 39 0.61 -13.23 25.99
C LYS A 39 -0.90 -13.41 26.17
N LYS A 40 -1.55 -12.40 26.75
CA LYS A 40 -2.99 -12.39 27.00
C LYS A 40 -3.76 -11.75 25.86
N ASN A 41 -3.20 -10.68 25.30
CA ASN A 41 -3.87 -9.82 24.32
C ASN A 41 -3.70 -10.32 22.88
N ASP A 42 -2.69 -11.14 22.62
CA ASP A 42 -2.43 -11.79 21.34
C ASP A 42 -2.09 -13.29 21.52
N PRO A 43 -3.02 -14.09 22.09
CA PRO A 43 -2.76 -15.50 22.42
C PRO A 43 -2.57 -16.39 21.19
N LYS A 44 -2.98 -15.91 20.01
CA LYS A 44 -2.82 -16.58 18.72
C LYS A 44 -1.60 -16.09 17.93
N HIS A 45 -0.79 -15.18 18.50
CA HIS A 45 0.37 -14.60 17.85
C HIS A 45 0.08 -13.94 16.48
N LEU A 46 -1.05 -13.26 16.37
CA LEU A 46 -1.56 -12.55 15.20
C LEU A 46 -0.55 -11.58 14.57
N ARG A 47 0.39 -11.05 15.37
CA ARG A 47 1.51 -10.22 14.88
C ARG A 47 2.41 -10.95 13.86
N ARG A 48 2.52 -12.28 13.93
CA ARG A 48 3.38 -13.06 13.03
C ARG A 48 2.80 -13.16 11.61
N PRO A 49 1.57 -13.66 11.39
CA PRO A 49 0.96 -13.69 10.05
C PRO A 49 0.82 -12.28 9.48
N ALA A 50 0.50 -11.29 10.32
CA ALA A 50 0.49 -9.87 9.97
C ALA A 50 1.78 -9.39 9.29
N VAL A 51 2.93 -9.57 9.96
CA VAL A 51 4.23 -9.16 9.44
C VAL A 51 4.57 -9.91 8.15
N LYS A 52 4.26 -11.21 8.08
CA LYS A 52 4.48 -12.03 6.87
C LYS A 52 3.66 -11.53 5.69
N LEU A 53 2.40 -11.18 5.92
CA LEU A 53 1.50 -10.63 4.90
C LEU A 53 2.02 -9.29 4.39
N MET A 54 2.25 -8.33 5.30
CA MET A 54 2.73 -6.99 4.96
C MET A 54 4.03 -7.04 4.16
N THR A 55 5.01 -7.82 4.63
CA THR A 55 6.31 -7.94 3.95
C THR A 55 6.19 -8.59 2.58
N GLY A 56 5.21 -9.47 2.39
CA GLY A 56 5.00 -10.15 1.13
C GLY A 56 4.35 -9.31 0.05
N MET A 57 3.51 -8.35 0.44
CA MET A 57 2.77 -7.49 -0.50
C MET A 57 3.59 -6.29 -0.98
N LEU A 58 4.62 -5.86 -0.24
CA LEU A 58 5.46 -4.71 -0.62
C LEU A 58 6.04 -4.85 -2.04
N PRO A 59 6.06 -3.78 -2.86
CA PRO A 59 6.79 -3.83 -4.12
C PRO A 59 8.30 -3.89 -3.87
N GLU A 60 9.07 -4.48 -4.80
CA GLU A 60 10.52 -4.73 -4.58
C GLU A 60 11.36 -3.45 -4.42
N ASP A 61 10.86 -2.31 -4.89
CA ASP A 61 11.49 -1.00 -4.82
C ASP A 61 11.13 -0.20 -3.56
N ALA A 62 10.14 -0.65 -2.77
CA ALA A 62 9.84 -0.06 -1.47
C ALA A 62 11.00 -0.24 -0.49
N PHE A 63 11.16 0.71 0.43
CA PHE A 63 12.03 0.58 1.58
C PHE A 63 11.19 0.11 2.77
N ALA A 64 11.69 -0.87 3.51
CA ALA A 64 10.99 -1.39 4.68
C ALA A 64 11.95 -1.87 5.77
N GLY A 65 11.55 -1.67 7.02
CA GLY A 65 12.24 -2.18 8.21
C GLY A 65 11.23 -2.67 9.24
N ILE A 66 11.66 -3.64 10.07
CA ILE A 66 10.83 -4.22 11.14
C ILE A 66 11.58 -4.06 12.46
N SER A 67 10.93 -3.45 13.44
CA SER A 67 11.44 -3.27 14.79
C SER A 67 10.50 -3.91 15.80
N LEU A 68 11.09 -4.58 16.78
CA LEU A 68 10.40 -5.03 17.97
C LEU A 68 10.59 -3.97 19.05
N PHE A 69 9.55 -3.73 19.84
CA PHE A 69 9.66 -2.83 20.98
C PHE A 69 8.98 -3.43 22.21
N GLY A 70 9.67 -3.31 23.34
CA GLY A 70 9.16 -3.65 24.66
C GLY A 70 9.81 -2.71 25.66
N GLU A 71 10.75 -3.19 26.47
CA GLU A 71 11.56 -2.31 27.32
C GLU A 71 12.52 -1.46 26.47
N GLU A 72 13.12 -2.10 25.47
CA GLU A 72 14.02 -1.51 24.50
C GLU A 72 13.51 -1.73 23.07
N VAL A 73 14.05 -0.96 22.12
CA VAL A 73 13.76 -1.15 20.69
C VAL A 73 14.88 -1.95 20.04
N SER A 74 14.52 -3.06 19.40
CA SER A 74 15.47 -3.89 18.65
C SER A 74 15.07 -4.01 17.18
N SER A 75 16.05 -3.99 16.29
CA SER A 75 15.82 -4.18 14.86
C SER A 75 15.70 -5.67 14.54
N LEU A 76 14.50 -6.13 14.19
CA LEU A 76 14.30 -7.49 13.68
C LEU A 76 14.86 -7.64 12.26
N ILE A 77 14.56 -6.65 11.41
CA ILE A 77 15.05 -6.54 10.04
C ILE A 77 15.38 -5.07 9.77
N PRO A 78 16.63 -4.75 9.36
CA PRO A 78 17.02 -3.38 9.10
C PRO A 78 16.27 -2.78 7.91
N ALA A 79 16.04 -1.47 7.97
CA ALA A 79 15.39 -0.70 6.92
C ALA A 79 16.23 -0.68 5.63
N THR A 80 15.82 -1.44 4.62
CA THR A 80 16.47 -1.49 3.29
C THR A 80 15.42 -1.76 2.21
N LYS A 81 15.80 -1.86 0.92
CA LYS A 81 14.87 -2.22 -0.15
C LYS A 81 14.24 -3.60 0.09
N ALA A 82 12.93 -3.69 -0.07
CA ALA A 82 12.11 -4.88 0.11
C ALA A 82 12.24 -5.88 -1.05
N ASN A 83 13.47 -6.15 -1.49
CA ASN A 83 13.75 -7.16 -2.52
C ASN A 83 13.42 -8.59 -2.03
N GLN A 84 13.47 -9.58 -2.92
CA GLN A 84 13.12 -10.96 -2.58
C GLN A 84 13.89 -11.53 -1.38
N LYS A 85 15.19 -11.22 -1.27
CA LYS A 85 16.01 -11.67 -0.13
C LYS A 85 15.53 -11.04 1.17
N TRP A 86 15.24 -9.73 1.16
CA TRP A 86 14.68 -9.02 2.30
C TRP A 86 13.32 -9.61 2.71
N LYS A 87 12.41 -9.82 1.75
CA LYS A 87 11.09 -10.40 2.01
C LYS A 87 11.19 -11.80 2.62
N LYS A 88 12.06 -12.66 2.07
CA LYS A 88 12.33 -13.99 2.62
C LYS A 88 12.83 -13.91 4.07
N ASN A 89 13.87 -13.11 4.30
CA ASN A 89 14.44 -12.92 5.64
C ASN A 89 13.41 -12.38 6.63
N ALA A 90 12.56 -11.44 6.20
CA ALA A 90 11.52 -10.85 7.03
C ALA A 90 10.44 -11.85 7.43
N ARG A 91 10.00 -12.71 6.50
CA ARG A 91 9.03 -13.78 6.79
C ARG A 91 9.61 -14.83 7.74
N GLU A 92 10.86 -15.24 7.55
CA GLU A 92 11.55 -16.16 8.46
C GLU A 92 11.72 -15.52 9.84
N ALA A 93 12.12 -14.26 9.89
CA ALA A 93 12.32 -13.51 11.12
C ALA A 93 11.02 -13.26 11.90
N ALA A 94 9.85 -13.22 11.25
CA ALA A 94 8.56 -13.07 11.92
C ALA A 94 8.31 -14.17 12.96
N SER A 95 8.88 -15.37 12.79
CA SER A 95 8.82 -16.44 13.80
C SER A 95 9.51 -16.07 15.13
N ARG A 96 10.43 -15.10 15.10
CA ARG A 96 11.18 -14.62 16.28
C ARG A 96 10.45 -13.53 17.06
N ILE A 97 9.27 -13.09 16.61
CA ILE A 97 8.42 -12.16 17.36
C ILE A 97 7.97 -12.87 18.64
N HIS A 98 8.40 -12.34 19.78
CA HIS A 98 8.11 -12.86 21.12
C HIS A 98 7.22 -11.89 21.92
N ASP A 99 6.99 -12.22 23.20
CA ASP A 99 6.09 -11.55 24.13
C ASP A 99 6.63 -11.66 25.58
N ASN A 100 7.93 -11.39 25.72
CA ASN A 100 8.68 -11.63 26.95
C ASN A 100 9.15 -10.34 27.63
N ASP A 101 8.99 -9.19 26.98
CA ASP A 101 9.46 -7.93 27.53
C ASP A 101 8.54 -7.47 28.64
N LYS A 102 9.10 -6.82 29.66
CA LYS A 102 8.33 -6.44 30.84
C LYS A 102 7.44 -5.21 30.61
N PHE A 103 7.89 -4.34 29.72
CA PHE A 103 7.39 -2.99 29.53
C PHE A 103 7.04 -2.76 28.05
N THR A 104 6.33 -1.67 27.79
CA THR A 104 5.83 -1.26 26.47
C THR A 104 6.26 0.18 26.19
N ASN A 105 7.44 0.34 25.59
CA ASN A 105 8.03 1.63 25.26
C ASN A 105 7.67 2.08 23.84
N MET A 106 6.39 2.43 23.66
CA MET A 106 5.85 2.90 22.39
C MET A 106 6.56 4.16 21.88
N GLY A 107 6.90 5.10 22.76
CA GLY A 107 7.55 6.33 22.33
C GLY A 107 8.98 6.10 21.85
N ALA A 108 9.73 5.17 22.45
CA ALA A 108 11.03 4.76 21.88
C ALA A 108 10.88 4.13 20.49
N ALA A 109 9.83 3.34 20.26
CA ALA A 109 9.56 2.73 18.95
C ALA A 109 9.30 3.79 17.87
N LEU A 110 8.44 4.77 18.17
CA LEU A 110 8.16 5.91 17.29
C LEU A 110 9.42 6.75 17.05
N GLU A 111 10.20 7.01 18.09
CA GLU A 111 11.45 7.77 17.97
C GLU A 111 12.49 7.03 17.11
N SER A 112 12.58 5.71 17.21
CA SER A 112 13.44 4.88 16.35
C SER A 112 13.05 5.00 14.87
N ALA A 113 11.75 4.96 14.55
CA ALA A 113 11.26 5.18 13.20
C ALA A 113 11.62 6.58 12.68
N ILE A 114 11.40 7.63 13.50
CA ILE A 114 11.77 9.02 13.19
C ILE A 114 13.27 9.13 12.88
N LYS A 115 14.13 8.62 13.77
CA LYS A 115 15.60 8.64 13.59
C LYS A 115 16.04 7.91 12.34
N SER A 116 15.40 6.77 12.04
CA SER A 116 15.67 6.01 10.82
C SER A 116 15.37 6.83 9.57
N TRP A 117 14.25 7.54 9.52
CA TRP A 117 13.91 8.42 8.39
C TRP A 117 14.78 9.67 8.30
N GLU A 118 15.14 10.28 9.44
CA GLU A 118 16.06 11.42 9.48
C GLU A 118 17.46 11.04 8.95
N SER A 119 17.93 9.84 9.29
CA SER A 119 19.24 9.32 8.88
C SER A 119 19.27 8.89 7.40
N ALA A 120 18.14 8.45 6.84
CA ALA A 120 18.01 8.06 5.43
C ALA A 120 18.04 9.27 4.46
N GLY A 121 18.22 10.49 4.98
CA GLY A 121 18.29 11.73 4.22
C GLY A 121 17.08 12.62 4.49
N LYS A 122 17.29 13.65 5.33
CA LYS A 122 16.39 14.81 5.45
C LYS A 122 16.30 15.52 4.11
N GLY A 123 15.39 15.13 3.21
CA GLY A 123 15.22 15.90 1.98
C GLY A 123 14.45 15.28 0.83
N ASN A 124 14.27 13.96 0.76
CA ASN A 124 13.44 13.42 -0.32
C ASN A 124 11.95 13.59 0.03
N LYS A 125 11.39 14.75 -0.36
CA LYS A 125 9.96 15.07 -0.22
C LYS A 125 9.04 14.11 -0.98
N LYS A 126 9.61 13.28 -1.89
CA LYS A 126 8.89 12.26 -2.65
C LYS A 126 8.84 10.89 -1.95
N LEU A 127 9.50 10.70 -0.80
CA LEU A 127 9.38 9.43 -0.04
C LEU A 127 8.09 9.46 0.78
N LYS A 128 7.18 8.51 0.52
CA LYS A 128 5.98 8.29 1.33
C LYS A 128 6.37 7.53 2.59
N ARG A 129 6.57 8.25 3.69
CA ARG A 129 6.96 7.68 4.99
C ARG A 129 5.73 7.15 5.71
N MET A 130 5.81 5.90 6.15
CA MET A 130 4.70 5.24 6.83
C MET A 130 5.20 4.38 7.98
N ALA A 131 4.55 4.44 9.13
CA ALA A 131 4.70 3.44 10.17
C ALA A 131 3.38 2.68 10.37
N VAL A 132 3.50 1.40 10.72
CA VAL A 132 2.39 0.58 11.18
C VAL A 132 2.78 0.04 12.55
N LEU A 133 2.04 0.46 13.57
CA LEU A 133 2.24 0.16 14.97
C LEU A 133 1.24 -0.92 15.39
N LEU A 134 1.72 -2.12 15.70
CA LEU A 134 0.94 -3.21 16.25
C LEU A 134 1.19 -3.28 17.74
N THR A 135 0.18 -3.03 18.57
CA THR A 135 0.33 -2.97 20.03
C THR A 135 -0.97 -3.37 20.72
N ASP A 136 -0.87 -3.77 21.98
CA ASP A 136 -2.02 -3.89 22.85
C ASP A 136 -2.26 -2.62 23.70
N GLY A 137 -1.41 -1.61 23.52
CA GLY A 137 -1.81 -0.21 23.48
C GLY A 137 -1.58 0.62 24.73
N MET A 138 -0.89 0.14 25.76
CA MET A 138 -0.54 1.00 26.91
C MET A 138 0.90 1.49 26.82
N VAL A 139 1.11 2.76 27.14
CA VAL A 139 2.45 3.28 27.45
C VAL A 139 2.79 2.80 28.85
N ASP A 140 3.70 1.84 28.95
CA ASP A 140 4.10 1.23 30.23
C ASP A 140 5.61 1.04 30.26
N ILE A 141 6.34 2.12 30.53
CA ILE A 141 7.81 2.13 30.58
C ILE A 141 8.37 1.95 32.00
N SER A 142 7.50 2.02 33.02
CA SER A 142 7.87 1.92 34.42
C SER A 142 6.65 1.49 35.26
N LYS A 143 6.91 0.96 36.45
CA LYS A 143 5.86 0.72 37.45
C LYS A 143 5.25 2.01 38.01
N ASP A 144 5.92 3.14 37.81
CA ASP A 144 5.47 4.45 38.25
C ASP A 144 4.54 5.08 37.21
N ALA A 145 3.29 5.32 37.62
CA ALA A 145 2.26 5.89 36.75
C ALA A 145 2.62 7.30 36.26
N GLU A 146 3.37 8.10 37.04
CA GLU A 146 3.79 9.44 36.59
C GLU A 146 4.85 9.34 35.49
N VAL A 147 5.74 8.35 35.55
CA VAL A 147 6.72 8.11 34.47
C VAL A 147 6.01 7.72 33.17
N ASN A 148 4.99 6.85 33.25
CA ASN A 148 4.19 6.47 32.08
C ASN A 148 3.39 7.66 31.52
N LYS A 149 2.86 8.53 32.39
CA LYS A 149 2.16 9.75 31.99
C LYS A 149 3.09 10.74 31.29
N VAL A 150 4.30 10.97 31.82
CA VAL A 150 5.32 11.83 31.18
C VAL A 150 5.69 11.30 29.80
N GLU A 151 5.83 9.98 29.63
CA GLU A 151 6.12 9.39 28.32
C GLU A 151 4.94 9.54 27.35
N ARG A 152 3.71 9.36 27.83
CA ARG A 152 2.50 9.64 27.03
C ARG A 152 2.47 11.11 26.57
N GLU A 153 2.75 12.05 27.47
CA GLU A 153 2.85 13.47 27.14
C GLU A 153 3.99 13.76 26.15
N ARG A 154 5.13 13.06 26.25
CA ARG A 154 6.23 13.16 25.29
C ARG A 154 5.81 12.71 23.89
N ILE A 155 5.09 11.59 23.80
CA ILE A 155 4.54 11.11 22.52
C ILE A 155 3.65 12.18 21.89
N GLN A 156 2.72 12.73 22.68
CA GLN A 156 1.74 13.71 22.22
C GLN A 156 2.38 15.04 21.82
N ASN A 157 3.26 15.58 22.66
CA ASN A 157 3.75 16.95 22.53
C ASN A 157 5.07 17.06 21.77
N GLN A 158 5.81 15.97 21.59
CA GLN A 158 7.12 15.97 20.90
C GLN A 158 7.16 15.04 19.70
N LEU A 159 6.73 13.79 19.84
CA LEU A 159 6.87 12.81 18.75
C LEU A 159 5.85 12.99 17.64
N ILE A 160 4.57 13.24 17.97
CA ILE A 160 3.53 13.53 16.95
C ILE A 160 3.93 14.74 16.08
N PRO A 161 4.33 15.90 16.63
CA PRO A 161 4.80 17.03 15.81
C PRO A 161 5.99 16.69 14.91
N ARG A 162 6.93 15.85 15.39
CA ARG A 162 8.06 15.39 14.57
C ARG A 162 7.61 14.49 13.43
N LEU A 163 6.69 13.56 13.66
CA LEU A 163 6.10 12.72 12.62
C LEU A 163 5.40 13.56 11.54
N GLN A 164 4.63 14.57 11.96
CA GLN A 164 3.99 15.53 11.06
C GLN A 164 5.02 16.30 10.23
N SER A 165 6.10 16.79 10.85
CA SER A 165 7.16 17.53 10.14
C SER A 165 7.88 16.69 9.07
N LEU A 166 7.89 15.37 9.24
CA LEU A 166 8.41 14.40 8.28
C LEU A 166 7.38 13.99 7.22
N ASN A 167 6.14 14.50 7.28
CA ASN A 167 5.00 14.03 6.50
C ASN A 167 4.85 12.49 6.59
N ALA A 168 5.08 11.94 7.78
CA ALA A 168 4.99 10.51 8.03
C ALA A 168 3.59 10.15 8.52
N LYS A 169 2.98 9.14 7.90
CA LYS A 169 1.70 8.56 8.32
C LYS A 169 1.92 7.44 9.32
N VAL A 170 1.17 7.39 10.43
CA VAL A 170 1.30 6.31 11.41
C VAL A 170 -0.02 5.60 11.59
N TYR A 171 -0.14 4.39 11.09
CA TYR A 171 -1.30 3.53 11.30
C TYR A 171 -1.11 2.78 12.62
N THR A 172 -2.09 2.86 13.51
CA THR A 172 -2.04 2.15 14.79
C THR A 172 -3.11 1.08 14.84
N ILE A 173 -2.73 -0.14 15.23
CA ILE A 173 -3.63 -1.28 15.37
C ILE A 173 -3.58 -1.80 16.79
N ALA A 174 -4.70 -1.69 17.50
CA ALA A 174 -4.90 -2.29 18.80
C ALA A 174 -5.34 -3.75 18.67
N LEU A 175 -4.59 -4.65 19.29
CA LEU A 175 -4.89 -6.09 19.33
C LEU A 175 -5.78 -6.48 20.53
N SER A 176 -6.15 -5.53 21.38
CA SER A 176 -7.03 -5.78 22.53
C SER A 176 -7.99 -4.62 22.81
N ASP A 177 -9.05 -4.91 23.56
CA ASP A 177 -9.96 -3.89 24.07
C ASP A 177 -9.35 -3.04 25.20
N GLY A 178 -8.26 -3.51 25.83
CA GLY A 178 -7.58 -2.82 26.91
C GLY A 178 -6.57 -1.76 26.47
N ALA A 179 -6.39 -1.55 25.17
CA ALA A 179 -5.48 -0.54 24.63
C ALA A 179 -5.87 0.91 25.04
N ASP A 180 -4.88 1.81 25.14
CA ASP A 180 -5.08 3.26 25.15
C ASP A 180 -5.53 3.71 23.75
N LYS A 181 -6.78 3.38 23.40
CA LYS A 181 -7.38 3.68 22.10
C LYS A 181 -7.39 5.18 21.82
N GLU A 182 -7.45 6.01 22.85
CA GLU A 182 -7.40 7.47 22.73
C GLU A 182 -6.04 7.92 22.20
N LEU A 183 -4.93 7.47 22.82
CA LEU A 183 -3.59 7.81 22.36
C LEU A 183 -3.32 7.27 20.95
N LEU A 184 -3.70 6.02 20.67
CA LEU A 184 -3.49 5.40 19.36
C LEU A 184 -4.25 6.14 18.25
N ALA A 185 -5.52 6.47 18.51
CA ALA A 185 -6.32 7.29 17.60
C ALA A 185 -5.71 8.69 17.41
N GLN A 186 -5.21 9.31 18.47
CA GLN A 186 -4.56 10.61 18.38
C GLN A 186 -3.30 10.57 17.51
N ILE A 187 -2.43 9.57 17.66
CA ILE A 187 -1.23 9.37 16.83
C ILE A 187 -1.62 9.25 15.35
N SER A 188 -2.59 8.37 15.06
CA SER A 188 -3.02 8.11 13.68
C SER A 188 -3.67 9.32 13.03
N ASN A 189 -4.68 9.91 13.68
CA ASN A 189 -5.44 11.02 13.12
C ASN A 189 -4.55 12.26 12.94
N SER A 190 -3.65 12.53 13.89
CA SER A 190 -2.72 13.67 13.77
C SER A 190 -1.72 13.50 12.62
N THR A 191 -1.50 12.28 12.14
CA THR A 191 -0.57 11.97 11.04
C THR A 191 -1.30 11.62 9.73
N ASN A 192 -2.59 11.96 9.61
CA ASN A 192 -3.43 11.67 8.44
C ASN A 192 -3.48 10.16 8.08
N ALA A 193 -3.49 9.33 9.12
CA ALA A 193 -3.71 7.89 9.09
C ALA A 193 -4.95 7.54 9.94
N TRP A 194 -5.29 6.25 10.05
CA TRP A 194 -6.39 5.81 10.91
C TRP A 194 -5.93 4.79 11.95
N PHE A 195 -6.70 4.75 13.02
CA PHE A 195 -6.61 3.76 14.07
C PHE A 195 -7.63 2.65 13.82
N GLU A 196 -7.24 1.42 14.16
CA GLU A 196 -8.15 0.27 14.12
C GLU A 196 -7.98 -0.60 15.37
N SER A 197 -9.07 -1.26 15.80
CA SER A 197 -9.06 -2.23 16.88
C SER A 197 -9.56 -3.56 16.35
N VAL A 198 -8.77 -4.61 16.53
CA VAL A 198 -9.06 -5.94 15.99
C VAL A 198 -9.08 -6.99 17.10
N LYS A 199 -9.85 -8.06 16.87
CA LYS A 199 -10.06 -9.13 17.87
C LYS A 199 -9.57 -10.50 17.41
N ASN A 200 -9.35 -10.69 16.10
CA ASN A 200 -8.97 -11.97 15.50
C ASN A 200 -8.03 -11.75 14.29
N ALA A 201 -7.50 -12.87 13.77
CA ALA A 201 -6.53 -12.88 12.66
C ALA A 201 -7.13 -12.30 11.38
N ASP A 202 -8.32 -12.76 11.00
CA ASP A 202 -8.99 -12.39 9.76
C ASP A 202 -9.24 -10.87 9.68
N ASP A 203 -9.69 -10.28 10.79
CA ASP A 203 -9.91 -8.83 10.88
C ASP A 203 -8.59 -8.08 10.76
N LEU A 204 -7.55 -8.56 11.44
CA LEU A 204 -6.23 -7.97 11.39
C LEU A 204 -5.65 -7.98 9.96
N GLU A 205 -5.77 -9.09 9.24
CA GLU A 205 -5.30 -9.24 7.87
C GLU A 205 -6.04 -8.30 6.91
N LYS A 206 -7.37 -8.16 7.04
CA LYS A 206 -8.17 -7.22 6.24
C LYS A 206 -7.80 -5.77 6.50
N VAL A 207 -7.52 -5.44 7.75
CA VAL A 207 -7.08 -4.08 8.14
C VAL A 207 -5.73 -3.77 7.53
N PHE A 208 -4.80 -4.73 7.49
CA PHE A 208 -3.54 -4.55 6.79
C PHE A 208 -3.72 -4.38 5.29
N LEU A 209 -4.60 -5.16 4.67
CA LEU A 209 -4.90 -5.01 3.26
C LEU A 209 -5.43 -3.59 2.97
N LYS A 210 -6.33 -3.08 3.81
CA LYS A 210 -6.82 -1.71 3.72
C LYS A 210 -5.69 -0.67 3.90
N ILE A 211 -4.80 -0.85 4.89
CA ILE A 211 -3.60 -0.01 5.07
C ILE A 211 -2.74 -0.03 3.82
N PHE A 212 -2.50 -1.20 3.26
CA PHE A 212 -1.68 -1.38 2.08
C PHE A 212 -2.30 -0.67 0.86
N GLU A 213 -3.57 -0.94 0.56
CA GLU A 213 -4.29 -0.36 -0.59
C GLU A 213 -4.34 1.18 -0.56
N GLN A 214 -4.54 1.77 0.63
CA GLN A 214 -4.66 3.23 0.74
C GLN A 214 -3.31 3.95 0.75
N SER A 215 -2.21 3.21 0.94
CA SER A 215 -0.93 3.82 1.31
C SER A 215 0.22 3.42 0.40
N VAL A 216 0.14 2.24 -0.21
CA VAL A 216 1.08 1.75 -1.22
C VAL A 216 0.33 1.69 -2.54
N PRO A 217 0.61 2.59 -3.50
CA PRO A 217 -0.09 2.64 -4.78
C PRO A 217 0.42 1.51 -5.69
N VAL A 218 0.06 0.26 -5.37
CA VAL A 218 0.36 -0.90 -6.21
C VAL A 218 -0.84 -1.19 -7.09
N PRO A 219 -0.67 -1.24 -8.42
CA PRO A 219 -1.74 -1.66 -9.31
C PRO A 219 -2.24 -3.07 -8.96
N SER A 220 -3.54 -3.28 -9.02
CA SER A 220 -4.18 -4.57 -8.80
C SER A 220 -5.12 -4.94 -9.93
N LEU A 221 -5.25 -6.23 -10.22
CA LEU A 221 -6.21 -6.75 -11.17
C LEU A 221 -7.50 -7.18 -10.46
N PRO A 222 -8.67 -6.90 -11.06
CA PRO A 222 -9.93 -7.41 -10.55
C PRO A 222 -9.96 -8.94 -10.68
N ILE A 223 -10.58 -9.58 -9.69
CA ILE A 223 -10.86 -11.02 -9.70
C ILE A 223 -12.36 -11.20 -9.85
N SER A 224 -12.79 -11.99 -10.84
CA SER A 224 -14.19 -12.37 -11.05
C SER A 224 -14.29 -13.87 -11.20
N ASP A 225 -15.15 -14.52 -10.41
CA ASP A 225 -15.28 -15.98 -10.35
C ASP A 225 -13.93 -16.70 -10.18
N ASN A 226 -13.06 -16.16 -9.30
CA ASN A 226 -11.70 -16.64 -9.10
C ASN A 226 -10.82 -16.65 -10.36
N ARG A 227 -11.16 -15.82 -11.37
CA ARG A 227 -10.36 -15.62 -12.58
C ARG A 227 -9.88 -14.19 -12.66
N PHE A 228 -8.70 -14.01 -13.24
CA PHE A 228 -8.10 -12.70 -13.51
C PHE A 228 -7.32 -12.73 -14.81
N LYS A 229 -7.13 -11.57 -15.46
CA LYS A 229 -6.51 -11.48 -16.78
C LYS A 229 -5.20 -10.71 -16.72
N ILE A 230 -4.13 -11.36 -17.17
CA ILE A 230 -2.79 -10.79 -17.26
C ILE A 230 -2.55 -10.24 -18.67
N ASP A 231 -2.12 -8.97 -18.74
CA ASP A 231 -1.68 -8.30 -19.98
C ASP A 231 -0.18 -8.55 -20.25
N PRO A 232 0.29 -8.51 -21.52
CA PRO A 232 1.72 -8.58 -21.84
C PRO A 232 2.63 -7.55 -21.15
N SER A 233 2.10 -6.41 -20.69
CA SER A 233 2.89 -5.39 -19.98
C SER A 233 3.30 -5.81 -18.55
N VAL A 234 2.62 -6.81 -17.97
CA VAL A 234 2.83 -7.25 -16.58
C VAL A 234 4.17 -7.98 -16.48
N LYS A 235 5.07 -7.46 -15.65
CA LYS A 235 6.38 -8.06 -15.36
C LYS A 235 6.34 -9.07 -14.23
N GLU A 236 5.47 -8.81 -13.27
CA GLU A 236 5.27 -9.69 -12.13
C GLU A 236 3.83 -9.55 -11.65
N TYR A 237 3.25 -10.65 -11.16
CA TYR A 237 2.08 -10.56 -10.30
C TYR A 237 2.32 -11.30 -8.99
N THR A 238 1.67 -10.84 -7.93
CA THR A 238 1.54 -11.55 -6.66
C THR A 238 0.06 -11.76 -6.36
N ALA A 239 -0.38 -13.01 -6.33
CA ALA A 239 -1.71 -13.40 -5.89
C ALA A 239 -1.70 -13.64 -4.37
N LEU A 240 -2.51 -12.88 -3.64
CA LEU A 240 -2.86 -13.13 -2.24
C LEU A 240 -4.20 -13.86 -2.22
N ILE A 241 -4.19 -15.10 -1.73
CA ILE A 241 -5.36 -15.97 -1.72
C ILE A 241 -5.59 -16.43 -0.28
N PHE A 242 -6.71 -16.00 0.31
CA PHE A 242 -7.09 -16.40 1.66
C PHE A 242 -7.61 -17.84 1.68
N LYS A 243 -7.21 -18.57 2.72
CA LYS A 243 -7.62 -19.95 2.96
C LYS A 243 -8.88 -20.01 3.79
N LYS A 244 -9.64 -21.08 3.61
CA LYS A 244 -10.71 -21.50 4.52
C LYS A 244 -10.40 -22.91 4.97
N GLY A 245 -9.90 -23.06 6.19
CA GLY A 245 -9.43 -24.35 6.70
C GLY A 245 -8.19 -24.84 5.97
N SER A 246 -8.14 -26.14 5.65
CA SER A 246 -6.98 -26.81 5.05
C SER A 246 -7.09 -27.00 3.53
N GLU A 247 -7.91 -26.21 2.85
CA GLU A 247 -8.07 -26.31 1.39
C GLU A 247 -6.77 -25.96 0.67
N ALA A 248 -6.34 -26.84 -0.24
CA ALA A 248 -5.19 -26.58 -1.10
C ALA A 248 -5.54 -25.53 -2.14
N ILE A 249 -4.62 -24.59 -2.37
CA ILE A 249 -4.75 -23.55 -3.38
C ILE A 249 -3.98 -23.99 -4.62
N GLN A 250 -4.60 -23.84 -5.79
CA GLN A 250 -3.92 -24.04 -7.07
C GLN A 250 -4.10 -22.81 -7.97
N LEU A 251 -3.13 -22.56 -8.84
CA LEU A 251 -3.23 -21.59 -9.93
C LEU A 251 -3.14 -22.31 -11.27
N ILE A 252 -4.05 -21.97 -12.17
CA ILE A 252 -4.09 -22.49 -13.54
C ILE A 252 -3.71 -21.36 -14.49
N ASP A 253 -2.67 -21.57 -15.30
CA ASP A 253 -2.25 -20.60 -16.32
C ASP A 253 -3.13 -20.66 -17.58
N PRO A 254 -2.98 -19.72 -18.53
CA PRO A 254 -3.79 -19.67 -19.75
C PRO A 254 -3.70 -20.91 -20.65
N ASP A 255 -2.65 -21.74 -20.51
CA ASP A 255 -2.48 -22.98 -21.27
C ASP A 255 -3.03 -24.20 -20.51
N GLY A 256 -3.62 -24.00 -19.33
CA GLY A 256 -4.15 -25.05 -18.48
C GLY A 256 -3.12 -25.70 -17.56
N LYS A 257 -1.89 -25.17 -17.45
CA LYS A 257 -0.89 -25.70 -16.54
C LYS A 257 -1.25 -25.35 -15.09
N ILE A 258 -1.24 -26.37 -14.24
CA ILE A 258 -1.53 -26.26 -12.81
C ILE A 258 -0.24 -26.00 -12.04
N TYR A 259 -0.32 -25.08 -11.08
CA TYR A 259 0.72 -24.74 -10.13
C TYR A 259 0.17 -24.87 -8.71
N GLU A 260 0.99 -25.47 -7.85
CA GLU A 260 0.70 -25.78 -6.45
C GLU A 260 1.90 -25.38 -5.58
N ALA A 261 1.79 -25.50 -4.26
CA ALA A 261 2.83 -25.07 -3.34
C ALA A 261 4.20 -25.75 -3.54
N GLU A 262 4.19 -27.03 -3.91
CA GLU A 262 5.36 -27.83 -4.18
C GLU A 262 5.91 -27.62 -5.59
N SER A 263 5.23 -26.83 -6.43
CA SER A 263 5.66 -26.57 -7.79
C SER A 263 6.95 -25.75 -7.81
N ILE A 264 8.00 -26.32 -8.39
CA ILE A 264 9.30 -25.67 -8.54
C ILE A 264 9.39 -25.06 -9.94
N SER A 265 9.50 -23.73 -10.00
CA SER A 265 9.83 -23.00 -11.23
C SER A 265 10.70 -21.81 -10.90
N SER A 266 11.65 -21.47 -11.77
CA SER A 266 12.57 -20.35 -11.57
C SER A 266 11.87 -18.99 -11.54
N ASN A 267 10.66 -18.91 -12.10
CA ASN A 267 9.83 -17.72 -12.13
C ASN A 267 8.64 -17.76 -11.17
N LEU A 268 8.55 -18.79 -10.31
CA LEU A 268 7.50 -18.96 -9.31
C LEU A 268 8.10 -18.85 -7.93
N THR A 269 7.46 -18.08 -7.06
CA THR A 269 7.70 -18.12 -5.61
C THR A 269 6.36 -18.31 -4.92
N TRP A 270 6.19 -19.46 -4.30
CA TRP A 270 5.02 -19.78 -3.50
C TRP A 270 5.37 -19.68 -2.03
N PHE A 271 4.64 -18.86 -1.28
CA PHE A 271 4.73 -18.79 0.17
C PHE A 271 3.40 -19.22 0.76
N GLN A 272 3.43 -20.28 1.58
CA GLN A 272 2.27 -20.76 2.30
C GLN A 272 2.30 -20.29 3.75
N ASP A 273 1.18 -19.75 4.20
CA ASP A 273 0.89 -19.52 5.60
C ASP A 273 -0.38 -20.31 6.02
N GLU A 274 -0.76 -20.22 7.28
CA GLU A 274 -1.96 -20.90 7.79
C GLU A 274 -3.23 -20.29 7.20
N ASN A 275 -3.28 -18.96 7.09
CA ASN A 275 -4.48 -18.22 6.70
C ASN A 275 -4.51 -17.80 5.22
N PHE A 276 -3.38 -17.80 4.54
CA PHE A 276 -3.27 -17.34 3.16
C PHE A 276 -2.08 -17.96 2.42
N ASP A 277 -2.14 -17.93 1.09
CA ASP A 277 -0.99 -18.13 0.22
C ASP A 277 -0.63 -16.82 -0.49
N LEU A 278 0.67 -16.59 -0.65
CA LEU A 278 1.23 -15.55 -1.50
C LEU A 278 1.97 -16.21 -2.65
N VAL A 279 1.43 -16.08 -3.86
CA VAL A 279 1.98 -16.70 -5.06
C VAL A 279 2.48 -15.63 -6.02
N THR A 280 3.80 -15.55 -6.19
CA THR A 280 4.43 -14.55 -7.05
C THR A 280 4.96 -15.20 -8.32
N PHE A 281 4.57 -14.65 -9.47
CA PHE A 281 5.05 -15.07 -10.78
C PHE A 281 5.79 -13.94 -11.49
N LYS A 282 7.03 -14.20 -11.87
CA LYS A 282 7.83 -13.33 -12.75
C LYS A 282 7.59 -13.67 -14.21
N ASN A 283 7.47 -12.65 -15.05
CA ASN A 283 7.13 -12.75 -16.47
C ASN A 283 5.98 -13.74 -16.73
N PRO A 284 4.80 -13.49 -16.13
CA PRO A 284 3.65 -14.38 -16.28
C PRO A 284 3.19 -14.44 -17.75
N LYS A 285 2.63 -15.59 -18.15
CA LYS A 285 1.95 -15.69 -19.44
C LYS A 285 0.75 -14.75 -19.48
N SER A 286 0.59 -14.05 -20.59
CA SER A 286 -0.59 -13.22 -20.85
C SER A 286 -1.81 -14.08 -21.14
N GLY A 287 -2.97 -13.69 -20.64
CA GLY A 287 -4.20 -14.45 -20.77
C GLY A 287 -4.97 -14.55 -19.46
N GLU A 288 -5.98 -15.41 -19.44
CA GLU A 288 -6.79 -15.66 -18.25
C GLU A 288 -6.11 -16.70 -17.36
N TRP A 289 -5.97 -16.36 -16.09
CA TRP A 289 -5.53 -17.25 -15.02
C TRP A 289 -6.70 -17.58 -14.11
N SER A 290 -6.71 -18.80 -13.56
CA SER A 290 -7.76 -19.25 -12.63
C SER A 290 -7.18 -19.66 -11.28
N ILE A 291 -7.90 -19.34 -10.20
CA ILE A 291 -7.63 -19.74 -8.82
C ILE A 291 -8.55 -20.90 -8.48
N VAL A 292 -7.99 -22.05 -8.12
CA VAL A 292 -8.74 -23.15 -7.50
C VAL A 292 -8.55 -23.04 -5.99
N GLY A 293 -9.63 -22.72 -5.28
CA GLY A 293 -9.62 -22.48 -3.85
C GLY A 293 -10.83 -21.64 -3.40
N PRO A 294 -10.87 -21.21 -2.13
CA PRO A 294 -11.95 -20.42 -1.59
C PRO A 294 -12.20 -19.14 -2.40
N VAL A 295 -13.46 -18.86 -2.70
CA VAL A 295 -13.87 -17.53 -3.15
C VAL A 295 -13.89 -16.62 -1.93
N ASP A 296 -13.09 -15.56 -1.98
CA ASP A 296 -13.03 -14.52 -0.95
C ASP A 296 -12.93 -13.13 -1.62
N PRO A 297 -13.78 -12.16 -1.24
CA PRO A 297 -13.71 -10.80 -1.77
C PRO A 297 -12.43 -10.06 -1.36
N SER A 298 -11.66 -10.60 -0.41
CA SER A 298 -10.38 -10.07 0.06
C SER A 298 -9.20 -10.60 -0.77
N ASN A 299 -9.39 -11.60 -1.64
CA ASN A 299 -8.34 -12.06 -2.55
C ASN A 299 -7.85 -10.91 -3.43
N ARG A 300 -6.54 -10.88 -3.72
CA ARG A 300 -5.92 -9.83 -4.53
C ARG A 300 -4.94 -10.39 -5.53
N VAL A 301 -4.85 -9.74 -6.68
CA VAL A 301 -3.75 -9.92 -7.63
C VAL A 301 -3.07 -8.57 -7.79
N LEU A 302 -1.93 -8.40 -7.13
CA LEU A 302 -1.08 -7.22 -7.25
C LEU A 302 -0.18 -7.40 -8.47
N VAL A 303 0.05 -6.33 -9.24
CA VAL A 303 0.89 -6.40 -10.43
C VAL A 303 1.97 -5.33 -10.43
N VAL A 304 3.15 -5.74 -10.89
CA VAL A 304 4.23 -4.85 -11.29
C VAL A 304 4.19 -4.75 -12.80
N SER A 305 4.02 -3.53 -13.32
CA SER A 305 4.00 -3.26 -14.76
C SER A 305 4.79 -2.00 -15.07
N ASP A 306 5.24 -1.90 -16.32
CA ASP A 306 5.88 -0.68 -16.83
C ASP A 306 4.85 0.43 -17.15
N LEU A 307 3.55 0.17 -16.93
CA LEU A 307 2.47 1.12 -17.18
C LEU A 307 2.44 2.20 -16.10
N LYS A 308 2.50 3.47 -16.52
CA LYS A 308 2.40 4.63 -15.64
C LYS A 308 1.46 5.66 -16.24
N LEU A 309 0.57 6.21 -15.43
CA LEU A 309 -0.16 7.42 -15.77
C LEU A 309 0.79 8.62 -15.58
N LYS A 310 0.92 9.47 -16.61
CA LYS A 310 1.63 10.75 -16.52
C LYS A 310 0.66 11.89 -16.77
N ILE A 311 0.72 12.89 -15.89
CA ILE A 311 -0.02 14.15 -16.04
C ILE A 311 0.99 15.29 -16.15
N ASN A 312 0.90 16.11 -17.19
CA ASN A 312 1.76 17.26 -17.47
C ASN A 312 3.26 16.98 -17.25
N ASN A 313 3.74 15.79 -17.64
CA ASN A 313 5.13 15.34 -17.41
C ASN A 313 5.62 15.50 -15.95
N ASP A 314 4.73 15.27 -14.97
CA ASP A 314 5.00 15.41 -13.54
C ASP A 314 5.28 16.86 -13.06
N GLU A 315 4.89 17.86 -13.85
CA GLU A 315 5.04 19.29 -13.57
C GLU A 315 3.69 20.00 -13.63
N LEU A 316 3.07 20.17 -12.45
CA LEU A 316 1.92 21.06 -12.26
C LEU A 316 2.36 22.34 -11.54
N PRO A 317 1.79 23.50 -11.88
CA PRO A 317 2.07 24.74 -11.18
C PRO A 317 1.62 24.65 -9.71
N ALA A 318 2.40 25.27 -8.82
CA ALA A 318 2.13 25.23 -7.38
C ALA A 318 0.88 26.01 -6.96
N ALA A 319 0.44 26.96 -7.79
CA ALA A 319 -0.80 27.71 -7.64
C ALA A 319 -1.34 28.07 -9.02
N ILE A 320 -2.66 28.12 -9.13
CA ILE A 320 -3.39 28.57 -10.31
C ILE A 320 -4.14 29.83 -9.89
N LEU A 321 -3.83 30.96 -10.51
CA LEU A 321 -4.47 32.24 -10.20
C LEU A 321 -5.70 32.45 -11.08
N GLY A 322 -6.63 33.28 -10.62
CA GLY A 322 -7.83 33.60 -11.37
C GLY A 322 -7.49 34.22 -12.74
N GLY A 323 -8.05 33.64 -13.80
CA GLY A 323 -7.74 34.00 -15.19
C GLY A 323 -6.57 33.25 -15.82
N ASP A 324 -5.86 32.39 -15.09
CA ASP A 324 -4.82 31.53 -15.66
C ASP A 324 -5.44 30.49 -16.59
N GLU A 325 -4.75 30.23 -17.70
CA GLU A 325 -5.08 29.17 -18.65
C GLU A 325 -4.08 28.04 -18.51
N LEU A 326 -4.59 26.82 -18.36
CA LEU A 326 -3.79 25.60 -18.23
C LEU A 326 -4.24 24.55 -19.22
N ILE A 327 -3.27 23.89 -19.84
CA ILE A 327 -3.52 22.71 -20.66
C ILE A 327 -3.12 21.50 -19.82
N PHE A 328 -4.10 20.71 -19.43
CA PHE A 328 -3.85 19.40 -18.83
C PHE A 328 -3.52 18.42 -19.95
N LYS A 329 -2.43 17.68 -19.79
CA LYS A 329 -1.99 16.62 -20.70
C LYS A 329 -1.86 15.34 -19.90
N VAL A 330 -2.54 14.29 -20.33
CA VAL A 330 -2.54 12.98 -19.67
C VAL A 330 -2.15 11.92 -20.68
N SER A 331 -1.22 11.04 -20.30
CA SER A 331 -0.87 9.88 -21.10
C SER A 331 -0.69 8.65 -20.23
N LEU A 332 -1.10 7.49 -20.74
CA LEU A 332 -0.65 6.22 -20.20
C LEU A 332 0.64 5.83 -20.93
N THR A 333 1.72 5.65 -20.18
CA THR A 333 3.04 5.33 -20.72
C THR A 333 3.43 3.90 -20.38
N GLU A 334 4.14 3.23 -21.29
CA GLU A 334 4.86 1.99 -21.03
C GLU A 334 6.36 2.29 -21.15
N LYS A 335 7.13 2.03 -20.09
CA LYS A 335 8.56 2.40 -20.02
C LYS A 335 8.80 3.87 -20.36
N ASP A 336 7.94 4.73 -19.82
CA ASP A 336 7.96 6.18 -20.01
C ASP A 336 7.68 6.65 -21.47
N ILE A 337 7.24 5.76 -22.36
CA ILE A 337 6.80 6.07 -23.72
C ILE A 337 5.26 6.04 -23.79
N PRO A 338 4.58 7.10 -24.25
CA PRO A 338 3.12 7.11 -24.42
C PRO A 338 2.61 5.97 -25.31
N ILE A 339 1.53 5.31 -24.87
CA ILE A 339 0.89 4.24 -25.63
C ILE A 339 -0.04 4.85 -26.67
N SER A 340 0.34 4.78 -27.94
CA SER A 340 -0.40 5.36 -29.08
C SER A 340 -1.10 4.33 -29.97
N ARG A 341 -1.24 3.08 -29.50
CA ARG A 341 -1.85 1.99 -30.29
C ARG A 341 -3.35 2.29 -30.54
N PRO A 342 -3.84 2.41 -31.79
CA PRO A 342 -5.21 2.86 -32.06
C PRO A 342 -6.31 1.98 -31.45
N THR A 343 -6.08 0.67 -31.34
CA THR A 343 -7.02 -0.26 -30.69
C THR A 343 -7.11 -0.05 -29.18
N PHE A 344 -6.00 0.37 -28.56
CA PHE A 344 -5.94 0.70 -27.14
C PHE A 344 -6.60 2.04 -26.86
N LEU A 345 -6.30 3.08 -27.65
CA LEU A 345 -6.88 4.42 -27.48
C LEU A 345 -8.42 4.42 -27.53
N LYS A 346 -9.02 3.52 -28.31
CA LYS A 346 -10.49 3.34 -28.35
C LYS A 346 -11.12 2.80 -27.07
N LEU A 347 -10.32 2.25 -26.16
CA LEU A 347 -10.77 1.63 -24.91
C LEU A 347 -10.53 2.53 -23.69
N VAL A 348 -9.87 3.67 -23.89
CA VAL A 348 -9.45 4.55 -22.81
C VAL A 348 -10.23 5.85 -22.89
N THR A 349 -10.65 6.33 -21.73
CA THR A 349 -11.27 7.65 -21.58
C THR A 349 -10.68 8.28 -20.35
N PHE A 350 -10.31 9.56 -20.45
CA PHE A 350 -9.79 10.32 -19.34
C PHE A 350 -10.78 11.41 -18.95
N LEU A 351 -11.18 11.37 -17.69
CA LEU A 351 -12.00 12.39 -17.04
C LEU A 351 -11.16 12.99 -15.90
N GLY A 352 -10.95 14.29 -15.96
CA GLY A 352 -10.38 15.08 -14.88
C GLY A 352 -11.49 15.78 -14.09
N THR A 353 -11.28 15.95 -12.79
CA THR A 353 -12.12 16.83 -11.97
C THR A 353 -11.20 17.84 -11.29
N ILE A 354 -11.55 19.12 -11.40
CA ILE A 354 -10.85 20.21 -10.72
C ILE A 354 -11.76 20.76 -9.63
N SER A 355 -11.23 20.79 -8.41
CA SER A 355 -11.91 21.36 -7.25
C SER A 355 -11.18 22.64 -6.82
N SER A 356 -11.80 23.80 -7.01
CA SER A 356 -11.26 25.11 -6.59
C SER A 356 -11.74 25.51 -5.18
N ASN A 357 -12.77 24.83 -4.67
CA ASN A 357 -13.36 24.93 -3.32
C ASN A 357 -14.10 23.59 -3.08
N PRO A 358 -14.20 23.02 -1.86
CA PRO A 358 -14.94 21.77 -1.57
C PRO A 358 -16.32 21.60 -2.25
N ASP A 359 -17.00 22.70 -2.62
CA ASP A 359 -18.34 22.68 -3.22
C ASP A 359 -18.39 22.94 -4.74
N ILE A 360 -17.25 23.25 -5.40
CA ILE A 360 -17.20 23.54 -6.84
C ILE A 360 -16.27 22.55 -7.52
N ASN A 361 -16.86 21.62 -8.29
CA ASN A 361 -16.16 20.65 -9.11
C ASN A 361 -16.42 20.93 -10.59
N GLU A 362 -15.35 21.15 -11.35
CA GLU A 362 -15.41 21.24 -12.81
C GLU A 362 -14.88 19.94 -13.43
N GLU A 363 -15.68 19.33 -14.31
CA GLU A 363 -15.29 18.13 -15.05
C GLU A 363 -14.62 18.53 -16.37
N LEU A 364 -13.49 17.88 -16.67
CA LEU A 364 -12.71 18.06 -17.89
C LEU A 364 -12.59 16.72 -18.61
N PHE A 365 -13.19 16.61 -19.78
CA PHE A 365 -12.96 15.49 -20.67
C PHE A 365 -11.68 15.73 -21.45
N LEU A 366 -10.71 14.84 -21.32
CA LEU A 366 -9.45 14.94 -22.06
C LEU A 366 -9.54 14.11 -23.34
N GLU A 367 -9.16 14.73 -24.47
CA GLU A 367 -9.30 14.15 -25.80
C GLU A 367 -7.96 14.13 -26.55
N ASP A 368 -7.79 13.14 -27.44
CA ASP A 368 -6.59 12.92 -28.28
C ASP A 368 -6.99 13.06 -29.77
N GLN A 369 -7.42 14.27 -30.14
CA GLN A 369 -8.02 14.60 -31.44
C GLN A 369 -7.35 15.76 -32.19
N GLY A 370 -6.26 16.31 -31.66
CA GLY A 370 -5.52 17.45 -32.20
C GLY A 370 -6.24 18.80 -32.07
N LYS A 371 -7.01 19.00 -31.00
CA LYS A 371 -7.77 20.23 -30.72
C LYS A 371 -7.72 20.60 -29.23
N ASP A 372 -8.14 21.81 -28.90
CA ASP A 372 -8.39 22.26 -27.51
C ASP A 372 -7.21 22.05 -26.54
N GLY A 373 -5.99 22.26 -27.05
CA GLY A 373 -4.73 22.09 -26.30
C GLY A 373 -3.99 20.79 -26.61
N ASP A 374 -4.60 19.86 -27.35
CA ASP A 374 -3.93 18.70 -27.92
C ASP A 374 -3.17 19.08 -29.20
N GLU A 375 -1.87 18.77 -29.22
CA GLU A 375 -0.95 19.10 -30.32
C GLU A 375 -1.09 18.13 -31.50
N LYS A 376 -1.46 16.87 -31.26
CA LYS A 376 -1.48 15.84 -32.30
C LYS A 376 -2.43 14.70 -31.99
N ALA A 377 -3.45 14.57 -32.84
CA ALA A 377 -4.42 13.48 -32.78
C ALA A 377 -3.78 12.07 -32.86
N GLY A 378 -4.25 11.19 -31.98
CA GLY A 378 -3.91 9.77 -31.92
C GLY A 378 -2.49 9.48 -31.46
N ASP A 379 -1.84 10.41 -30.76
CA ASP A 379 -0.49 10.22 -30.24
C ASP A 379 -0.45 9.63 -28.82
N GLY A 380 -1.62 9.43 -28.21
CA GLY A 380 -1.78 8.90 -26.86
C GLY A 380 -1.60 9.94 -25.76
N ILE A 381 -1.55 11.23 -26.09
CA ILE A 381 -1.50 12.35 -25.16
C ILE A 381 -2.85 13.09 -25.20
N TYR A 382 -3.71 12.76 -24.25
CA TYR A 382 -5.03 13.34 -24.13
C TYR A 382 -4.91 14.70 -23.47
N SER A 383 -5.53 15.73 -24.05
CA SER A 383 -5.44 17.08 -23.53
C SER A 383 -6.79 17.71 -23.28
N ALA A 384 -6.84 18.62 -22.30
CA ALA A 384 -7.98 19.50 -22.06
C ALA A 384 -7.50 20.86 -21.58
N LYS A 385 -8.11 21.91 -22.10
CA LYS A 385 -7.87 23.28 -21.67
C LYS A 385 -8.80 23.65 -20.51
N PHE A 386 -8.22 24.22 -19.47
CA PHE A 386 -8.90 24.77 -18.30
C PHE A 386 -8.57 26.26 -18.17
N VAL A 387 -9.57 27.05 -17.80
CA VAL A 387 -9.40 28.48 -17.52
C VAL A 387 -9.92 28.72 -16.10
N ALA A 388 -9.03 29.13 -15.20
CA ALA A 388 -9.41 29.42 -13.83
C ALA A 388 -10.36 30.63 -13.78
N ALA A 389 -11.48 30.48 -13.08
CA ALA A 389 -12.40 31.58 -12.84
C ALA A 389 -11.65 32.76 -12.17
N LYS A 390 -11.97 33.98 -12.60
CA LYS A 390 -11.34 35.22 -12.10
C LYS A 390 -11.73 35.55 -10.67
#